data_AF-A0A933MMK3-F1
#
_entry.id   AF-A0A933MMK3-F1
#
_cell.length_a   1.000
_cell.length_b   1.000
_cell.length_c   1.000
_cell.angle_alpha   90.00
_cell.angle_beta   90.00
_cell.angle_gamma   90.00
#
_symmetry.space_group_name_H-M   'P 1'
#
loop_
_entity.id
_entity.type
_entity.pdbx_description
1 polymer ?
#
loop_
_entity_poly.entity_id
_entity_poly.type
_entity_poly.pdbx_seq_one_letter_code
_entity_poly.pdbx_strand_id
1 'polypeptide(L)'
;MAVRADGGQERQVLLQKGQTARFAADTGFVITVGNAGGVDLSLNGQRVPSLGVSGQVVRDLAMPPIPGPEPSGATPPGAVPAPPGR
;
A
#
# COMPACT_ATOMS: atom_id res chain seq x y z
N MET A 1 7.27 0.02 13.87
CA MET A 1 6.93 -0.58 12.57
C MET A 1 7.82 -1.81 12.40
N ALA A 2 7.34 -2.87 11.78
CA ALA A 2 8.18 -4.02 11.42
C ALA A 2 8.04 -4.28 9.92
N VAL A 3 9.14 -4.61 9.25
CA VAL A 3 9.18 -4.90 7.81
C VAL A 3 9.94 -6.18 7.59
N ARG A 4 9.37 -7.09 6.81
CA ARG A 4 9.99 -8.34 6.41
C ARG A 4 10.04 -8.39 4.89
N ALA A 5 11.24 -8.39 4.33
CA ALA A 5 11.48 -8.47 2.90
C ALA A 5 11.74 -9.93 2.50
N ASP A 6 11.17 -10.39 1.39
CA ASP A 6 11.50 -11.69 0.77
C ASP A 6 11.31 -12.93 1.68
N GLY A 7 10.44 -12.83 2.68
CA GLY A 7 10.28 -13.88 3.71
C GLY A 7 11.49 -14.03 4.65
N GLY A 8 12.49 -13.16 4.52
CA GLY A 8 13.72 -13.12 5.29
C GLY A 8 13.54 -12.61 6.73
N GLN A 9 14.57 -11.97 7.28
CA GLN A 9 14.55 -11.47 8.65
C GLN A 9 13.60 -10.28 8.81
N GLU A 10 12.83 -10.26 9.90
CA GLU A 10 12.01 -9.11 10.26
C GLU A 10 12.90 -7.97 10.78
N ARG A 11 12.82 -6.82 10.13
CA ARG A 11 13.46 -5.57 10.55
C ARG A 11 12.47 -4.73 11.33
N GLN A 12 12.66 -4.67 12.64
CA GLN A 12 11.93 -3.72 13.47
C GLN A 12 12.58 -2.34 13.39
N VAL A 13 11.75 -1.34 13.09
CA VAL A 13 12.19 0.04 12.92
C VAL A 13 11.19 0.98 13.58
N LEU A 14 11.71 1.94 14.32
CA LEU A 14 10.93 2.95 15.03
C LEU A 14 10.92 4.23 14.20
N LEU A 15 9.89 4.43 13.37
CA LEU A 15 9.72 5.71 12.67
C LEU A 15 9.18 6.73 13.65
N GLN A 16 9.85 7.89 13.70
CA GLN A 16 9.32 9.09 14.34
C GLN A 16 8.57 9.95 13.32
N LYS A 17 7.76 10.90 13.80
CA LYS A 17 7.00 11.81 12.93
C LYS A 17 7.97 12.58 12.01
N GLY A 18 7.74 12.49 10.70
CA GLY A 18 8.61 13.08 9.68
C GLY A 18 9.84 12.24 9.30
N GLN A 19 10.09 11.12 9.98
CA GLN A 19 11.14 10.19 9.60
C GLN A 19 10.65 9.28 8.47
N THR A 20 11.53 9.00 7.52
CA THR A 20 11.24 8.09 6.40
C THR A 20 12.23 6.93 6.43
N ALA A 21 11.71 5.71 6.38
CA ALA A 21 12.52 4.50 6.18
C ALA A 21 12.27 3.95 4.78
N ARG A 22 13.32 3.44 4.14
CA ARG A 22 13.25 2.84 2.80
C ARG A 22 13.74 1.40 2.89
N PHE A 23 12.97 0.50 2.28
CA PHE A 23 13.25 -0.93 2.25
C PHE A 23 13.16 -1.39 0.79
N ALA A 24 13.99 -2.36 0.44
CA ALA A 24 13.99 -3.02 -0.86
C ALA A 24 13.77 -4.53 -0.64
N ALA A 25 13.02 -5.16 -1.55
CA ALA A 25 12.74 -6.58 -1.60
C ALA A 25 12.52 -6.98 -3.06
N ASP A 26 12.83 -8.22 -3.40
CA ASP A 26 12.74 -8.76 -4.76
C ASP A 26 11.38 -9.44 -5.04
N THR A 27 10.84 -10.11 -4.04
CA THR A 27 9.68 -11.02 -4.11
C THR A 27 8.45 -10.41 -3.45
N GLY A 28 8.61 -9.50 -2.49
CA GLY A 28 7.50 -8.86 -1.79
C GLY A 28 7.86 -8.45 -0.36
N PHE A 29 6.95 -7.71 0.26
CA PHE A 29 7.12 -7.18 1.61
C PHE A 29 5.98 -7.61 2.51
N VAL A 30 6.27 -7.96 3.76
CA VAL A 30 5.28 -8.09 4.83
C VAL A 30 5.53 -7.00 5.86
N ILE A 31 4.56 -6.13 6.06
CA ILE A 31 4.72 -4.93 6.88
C ILE A 31 3.73 -4.93 8.04
N THR A 32 4.21 -4.53 9.21
CA THR A 32 3.40 -4.23 10.38
C THR A 32 3.52 -2.77 10.78
N VAL A 33 2.42 -2.03 10.68
CA VAL A 33 2.32 -0.61 11.00
C VAL A 33 1.38 -0.42 12.19
N GLY A 34 1.88 0.22 13.24
CA GLY A 34 1.05 0.72 14.34
C GLY A 34 0.67 2.18 14.07
N ASN A 35 -0.58 2.55 14.34
CA ASN A 35 -1.16 3.85 13.98
C ASN A 35 -1.24 4.07 12.46
N ALA A 36 -1.80 3.11 11.73
CA ALA A 36 -1.89 3.13 10.27
C ALA A 36 -2.48 4.44 9.70
N GLY A 37 -3.42 5.09 10.39
CA GLY A 37 -3.98 6.38 9.93
C GLY A 37 -3.02 7.57 9.96
N GLY A 38 -1.86 7.47 10.62
CA GLY A 38 -0.84 8.52 10.67
C GLY A 38 0.43 8.19 9.88
N VAL A 39 0.44 7.10 9.13
CA VAL A 39 1.61 6.61 8.40
C VAL A 39 1.31 6.59 6.90
N ASP A 40 1.98 7.47 6.16
CA ASP A 40 1.99 7.42 4.70
C ASP A 40 2.95 6.34 4.23
N LEU A 41 2.47 5.45 3.35
CA LEU A 41 3.28 4.44 2.69
C LEU A 41 3.34 4.75 1.20
N SER A 42 4.50 4.52 0.61
CA SER A 42 4.70 4.66 -0.83
C SER A 42 5.45 3.45 -1.36
N LEU A 43 4.87 2.76 -2.33
CA LEU A 43 5.45 1.59 -2.97
C LEU A 43 5.90 2.00 -4.38
N ASN A 44 7.21 1.93 -4.65
CA ASN A 44 7.82 2.41 -5.91
C ASN A 44 7.39 3.83 -6.33
N GLY A 45 7.22 4.74 -5.36
CA GLY A 45 6.80 6.12 -5.63
C GLY A 45 5.28 6.31 -5.76
N GLN A 46 4.49 5.23 -5.75
CA GLN A 46 3.04 5.32 -5.71
C GLN A 46 2.56 5.28 -4.26
N ARG A 47 1.84 6.32 -3.83
CA ARG A 47 1.27 6.33 -2.47
C ARG A 47 0.24 5.21 -2.34
N VAL A 48 0.42 4.40 -1.31
CA VAL A 48 -0.55 3.39 -0.93
C VAL A 48 -1.68 4.09 -0.19
N PRO A 49 -2.95 3.81 -0.51
CA PRO A 49 -4.06 4.36 0.25
C PRO A 49 -3.95 3.98 1.73
N SER A 50 -4.56 4.79 2.58
CA SER A 50 -4.53 4.62 4.04
C SER A 50 -4.87 3.18 4.41
N LEU A 51 -3.91 2.47 5.01
CA LEU A 51 -4.07 1.05 5.37
C LEU A 51 -5.10 0.83 6.50
N GLY A 52 -5.48 1.88 7.20
CA GLY A 52 -6.44 1.81 8.30
C GLY A 52 -6.68 3.18 8.93
N VAL A 53 -7.44 3.19 10.02
CA VAL A 53 -7.76 4.41 10.76
C VAL A 53 -6.67 4.78 11.78
N SER A 54 -6.72 6.02 12.28
CA SER A 54 -5.80 6.48 13.33
C SER A 54 -5.92 5.59 14.57
N GLY A 55 -4.79 5.15 15.13
CA GLY A 55 -4.76 4.21 16.26
C GLY A 55 -4.90 2.73 15.87
N GLN A 56 -5.23 2.40 14.62
CA GLN A 56 -5.30 1.01 14.17
C GLN A 56 -3.89 0.44 13.96
N VAL A 57 -3.68 -0.79 14.41
CA VAL A 57 -2.47 -1.56 14.15
C VAL A 57 -2.78 -2.54 13.02
N VAL A 58 -2.13 -2.35 11.87
CA VAL A 58 -2.21 -3.24 10.72
C VAL A 58 -0.97 -4.15 10.76
N ARG A 59 -1.19 -5.46 10.85
CA ARG A 59 -0.13 -6.48 10.92
C ARG A 59 -0.24 -7.38 9.70
N ASP A 60 0.86 -8.03 9.35
CA ASP A 60 0.92 -9.01 8.26
C ASP A 60 0.47 -8.45 6.90
N LEU A 61 0.74 -7.17 6.65
CA LEU A 61 0.39 -6.55 5.38
C LEU A 61 1.34 -7.03 4.30
N ALA A 62 0.94 -8.06 3.57
CA ALA A 62 1.63 -8.53 2.38
C ALA A 62 1.43 -7.53 1.23
N MET A 63 2.48 -6.81 0.86
CA MET A 63 2.56 -6.03 -0.36
C MET A 63 3.22 -6.88 -1.45
N PRO A 64 2.51 -7.20 -2.54
CA PRO A 64 3.11 -7.86 -3.69
C PRO A 64 4.11 -6.91 -4.40
N PRO A 65 5.11 -7.44 -5.12
CA PRO A 65 5.90 -6.67 -6.05
C PRO A 65 4.96 -6.28 -7.19
N ILE A 66 4.50 -5.04 -7.19
CA ILE A 66 3.46 -4.54 -8.11
C ILE A 66 3.75 -4.96 -9.56
N PRO A 67 2.89 -5.78 -10.20
CA PRO A 67 2.81 -5.83 -11.65
C PRO A 67 1.88 -4.71 -12.11
N GLY A 68 2.46 -3.55 -12.45
CA GLY A 68 1.79 -2.45 -13.13
C GLY A 68 0.69 -1.72 -12.32
N PRO A 69 0.32 -0.50 -12.76
CA PRO A 69 -0.71 0.27 -12.08
C PRO A 69 -2.08 -0.37 -12.33
N GLU A 70 -2.69 -0.97 -11.31
CA GLU A 70 -4.14 -1.13 -11.34
C GLU A 70 -4.77 0.26 -11.23
N PRO A 71 -5.49 0.74 -12.25
CA PRO A 71 -6.06 2.08 -12.25
C PRO A 71 -7.17 2.13 -11.21
N SER A 72 -6.85 2.72 -10.05
CA SER A 72 -7.85 3.31 -9.17
C SER A 72 -8.52 4.44 -9.96
N GLY A 73 -9.54 4.08 -10.72
CA GLY A 73 -10.13 4.89 -11.78
C GLY A 73 -11.02 4.10 -12.74
N ALA A 74 -10.97 2.76 -12.77
CA ALA A 74 -12.00 1.98 -13.41
C ALA A 74 -13.28 1.97 -12.54
N THR A 75 -14.07 3.04 -12.66
CA THR A 75 -15.51 2.85 -12.73
C THR A 75 -15.76 1.68 -13.69
N PRO A 76 -16.57 0.66 -13.34
CA PRO A 76 -16.94 -0.33 -14.33
C PRO A 76 -17.49 0.43 -15.55
N PRO A 77 -16.98 0.24 -16.77
CA PRO A 77 -17.61 0.79 -17.97
C PRO A 77 -18.88 -0.04 -18.22
N GLY A 78 -19.87 0.19 -17.37
CA GLY A 78 -21.19 -0.42 -17.35
C GLY A 78 -22.24 0.69 -17.27
N ALA A 79 -22.13 1.70 -18.13
CA ALA A 79 -23.25 2.55 -18.49
C ALA A 79 -23.05 2.98 -19.94
N VAL A 80 -23.61 2.15 -20.81
CA VAL A 80 -23.88 2.38 -22.22
C VAL A 80 -24.02 3.88 -22.57
N PRO A 81 -23.24 4.44 -23.51
CA PRO A 81 -23.70 5.62 -24.18
C PRO A 81 -24.89 5.18 -25.04
N ALA A 82 -26.10 5.58 -24.65
CA ALA A 82 -27.17 5.72 -25.62
C ALA A 82 -26.78 6.86 -26.58
N PRO A 83 -26.96 6.67 -27.89
CA PRO A 83 -27.47 7.78 -28.67
C PRO A 83 -28.62 7.36 -29.60
N PRO A 84 -29.33 8.35 -30.14
CA PRO A 84 -30.73 8.23 -30.51
C PRO A 84 -30.92 8.01 -32.02
N GLY A 85 -32.11 7.52 -32.37
CA GLY A 85 -32.76 7.81 -33.65
C GLY A 85 -32.50 6.83 -34.79
N ARG A 86 -33.52 6.05 -35.13
CA ARG A 86 -34.41 6.34 -36.26
C ARG A 86 -35.72 5.57 -36.12
#